data_AF-A0A9E6DP18-F1
#
_entry.id   AF-A0A9E6DP18-F1
#
_cell.length_a   1.000
_cell.length_b   1.000
_cell.length_c   1.000
_cell.angle_alpha   90.00
_cell.angle_beta   90.00
_cell.angle_gamma   90.00
#
_symmetry.space_group_name_H-M   'P 1'
#
loop_
_entity.id
_entity.type
_entity.pdbx_description
1 polymer ?
#
loop_
_entity_poly.entity_id
_entity_poly.type
_entity_poly.pdbx_seq_one_letter_code
_entity_poly.pdbx_strand_id
1 'polypeptide(L)'
;MENVVDEQKSSVDHALGLSSRIEELRKQIGNIQFQSRLLALNANVEAAHLKKGGAAFHAIANEMRRLTSSIEIANSNVAELTMSLPAIAANRCKSLQAEGKLRQFSLQHRD
;
A
#
# COMPACT_ATOMS: atom_id res chain seq x y z
N MET A 1 34.25 5.71 5.93
CA MET A 1 33.52 5.27 4.71
C MET A 1 32.88 3.88 4.87
N GLU A 2 33.15 3.15 5.95
CA GLU A 2 32.38 1.96 6.39
C GLU A 2 30.91 2.32 6.71
N ASN A 3 30.66 3.54 7.21
CA ASN A 3 29.31 4.09 7.43
C ASN A 3 28.38 4.08 6.22
N VAL A 4 28.86 4.23 4.98
CA VAL A 4 27.96 4.48 3.84
C VAL A 4 27.16 3.24 3.45
N VAL A 5 27.75 2.05 3.57
CA VAL A 5 27.05 0.79 3.25
C VAL A 5 26.02 0.47 4.33
N ASP A 6 26.39 0.66 5.60
CA ASP A 6 25.48 0.46 6.73
C ASP A 6 24.32 1.47 6.75
N GLU A 7 24.60 2.73 6.42
CA GLU A 7 23.59 3.78 6.30
C GLU A 7 22.62 3.51 5.15
N GLN A 8 23.11 3.01 4.01
CA GLN A 8 22.24 2.59 2.91
C GLN A 8 21.43 1.34 3.24
N LYS A 9 21.98 0.37 3.98
CA LYS A 9 21.24 -0.79 4.45
C LYS A 9 20.12 -0.38 5.40
N SER A 10 20.42 0.50 6.35
CA SER A 10 19.41 1.08 7.26
C SER A 10 18.29 1.81 6.50
N SER A 11 18.64 2.58 5.47
CA SER A 11 17.66 3.26 4.63
C SER A 11 16.74 2.28 3.87
N VAL A 12 17.29 1.16 3.40
CA VAL A 12 16.51 0.09 2.76
C VAL A 12 15.56 -0.58 3.76
N ASP A 13 16.03 -0.89 4.96
CA ASP A 13 15.21 -1.48 6.02
C ASP A 13 14.07 -0.54 6.45
N HIS A 14 14.36 0.77 6.53
CA HIS A 14 13.34 1.80 6.78
C HIS A 14 12.28 1.85 5.66
N ALA A 15 12.70 1.80 4.39
CA ALA A 15 11.77 1.79 3.26
C ALA A 15 10.86 0.55 3.26
N LEU A 16 11.40 -0.62 3.61
CA LEU A 16 10.62 -1.85 3.79
C LEU A 16 9.61 -1.74 4.94
N GLY A 17 10.03 -1.14 6.07
CA GLY A 17 9.13 -0.89 7.20
C GLY A 17 7.97 0.04 6.83
N LEU A 18 8.25 1.13 6.08
CA LEU A 18 7.21 2.03 5.57
C LEU A 18 6.26 1.32 4.60
N SER A 19 6.79 0.49 3.70
CA SER A 19 5.99 -0.33 2.77
C SER A 19 5.02 -1.25 3.51
N SER A 20 5.47 -1.94 4.57
CA SER A 20 4.59 -2.77 5.40
C SER A 20 3.48 -1.96 6.07
N ARG A 21 3.81 -0.76 6.56
CA ARG A 21 2.84 0.12 7.22
C ARG A 21 1.81 0.69 6.25
N ILE A 22 2.20 0.96 5.00
CA ILE A 22 1.28 1.30 3.92
C ILE A 22 0.31 0.15 3.66
N GLU A 23 0.79 -1.09 3.63
CA GLU A 23 -0.06 -2.27 3.44
C GLU A 23 -1.07 -2.48 4.58
N GLU A 24 -0.70 -2.21 5.83
CA GLU A 24 -1.65 -2.22 6.95
C GLU A 24 -2.74 -1.17 6.82
N LEU A 25 -2.37 0.08 6.48
CA LEU A 25 -3.34 1.15 6.23
C LEU A 25 -4.27 0.79 5.07
N ARG A 26 -3.72 0.21 4.01
CA ARG A 26 -4.48 -0.27 2.84
C ARG A 26 -5.54 -1.30 3.23
N LYS A 27 -5.22 -2.24 4.13
CA LYS A 27 -6.17 -3.21 4.68
C LYS A 27 -7.26 -2.53 5.51
N GLN A 28 -6.91 -1.55 6.33
CA GLN A 28 -7.89 -0.78 7.10
C GLN A 28 -8.85 -0.01 6.19
N ILE A 29 -8.35 0.63 5.13
CA ILE A 29 -9.17 1.30 4.10
C ILE A 29 -10.10 0.29 3.42
N GLY A 30 -9.60 -0.90 3.07
CA GLY A 30 -10.42 -1.98 2.50
C GLY A 30 -11.58 -2.39 3.43
N ASN A 31 -11.33 -2.47 4.74
CA ASN A 31 -12.37 -2.78 5.73
C ASN A 31 -13.43 -1.66 5.81
N ILE A 32 -13.00 -0.39 5.83
CA ILE A 32 -13.91 0.78 5.83
C ILE A 32 -14.76 0.78 4.56
N GLN A 33 -14.16 0.49 3.41
CA GLN A 33 -14.86 0.42 2.14
C GLN A 33 -15.92 -0.70 2.14
N PHE A 34 -15.60 -1.87 2.68
CA PHE A 34 -16.54 -2.98 2.82
C PHE A 34 -17.73 -2.60 3.73
N GLN A 35 -17.45 -2.03 4.90
CA GLN A 35 -18.49 -1.54 5.81
C GLN A 35 -19.37 -0.46 5.16
N SER A 36 -18.77 0.45 4.40
CA SER A 36 -19.49 1.51 3.68
C SER A 36 -20.39 0.94 2.58
N ARG A 37 -19.98 -0.14 1.90
CA ARG A 37 -20.84 -0.86 0.94
C ARG A 37 -22.04 -1.50 1.60
N LEU A 38 -21.87 -2.08 2.78
CA LEU A 38 -23.00 -2.63 3.55
C LEU A 38 -23.95 -1.53 4.02
N LEU A 39 -23.44 -0.40 4.47
CA LEU A 39 -24.28 0.75 4.83
C LEU A 39 -25.08 1.28 3.62
N ALA A 40 -24.44 1.41 2.46
CA ALA A 40 -25.11 1.79 1.21
C ALA A 40 -26.15 0.76 0.77
N LEU A 41 -25.89 -0.53 0.97
CA LEU A 41 -26.86 -1.59 0.70
C LEU A 41 -28.09 -1.45 1.62
N ASN A 42 -27.89 -1.25 2.92
CA ASN A 42 -28.97 -1.06 3.88
C ASN A 42 -29.81 0.18 3.54
N ALA A 43 -29.17 1.29 3.17
CA ALA A 43 -29.85 2.49 2.72
C ALA A 43 -30.69 2.25 1.46
N ASN A 44 -30.21 1.43 0.53
CA ASN A 44 -30.97 1.02 -0.66
C ASN A 44 -32.19 0.16 -0.32
N VAL A 45 -32.05 -0.77 0.62
CA VAL A 45 -33.17 -1.60 1.09
C VAL A 45 -34.24 -0.73 1.75
N GLU A 46 -33.84 0.18 2.63
CA GLU A 46 -34.76 1.09 3.31
C GLU A 46 -35.43 2.08 2.34
N ALA A 47 -34.70 2.54 1.33
CA ALA A 47 -35.24 3.34 0.24
C ALA A 47 -36.37 2.60 -0.50
N ALA A 48 -36.20 1.30 -0.77
CA ALA A 48 -37.23 0.49 -1.42
C ALA A 48 -38.49 0.34 -0.56
N HIS A 49 -38.35 0.31 0.78
CA HIS A 49 -39.48 0.30 1.70
C HIS A 49 -40.27 1.61 1.75
N LEU A 50 -39.62 2.77 1.54
CA LEU A 50 -40.22 4.08 1.76
C LEU A 50 -41.16 4.60 0.65
N LYS A 51 -41.58 3.78 -0.33
CA LYS A 51 -42.41 4.20 -1.49
C LYS A 51 -41.92 5.53 -2.11
N LYS A 52 -42.60 6.66 -1.85
CA LYS A 52 -42.24 7.99 -2.39
C LYS A 52 -41.08 8.68 -1.65
N GLY A 53 -40.81 8.33 -0.39
CA GLY A 53 -39.74 8.95 0.41
C GLY A 53 -38.33 8.39 0.16
N GLY A 54 -38.23 7.27 -0.56
CA GLY A 54 -36.96 6.56 -0.77
C GLY A 54 -36.03 7.14 -1.82
N ALA A 55 -36.50 8.04 -2.68
CA ALA A 55 -35.73 8.52 -3.83
C ALA A 55 -34.39 9.18 -3.45
N ALA A 56 -34.39 10.01 -2.39
CA ALA A 56 -33.17 10.64 -1.89
C ALA A 56 -32.21 9.63 -1.26
N PHE A 57 -32.72 8.66 -0.49
CA PHE A 57 -31.92 7.58 0.10
C PHE A 57 -31.29 6.70 -0.97
N HIS A 58 -32.02 6.39 -2.04
CA HIS A 58 -31.51 5.62 -3.16
C HIS A 58 -30.37 6.36 -3.89
N ALA A 59 -30.53 7.66 -4.13
CA ALA A 59 -29.50 8.49 -4.75
C ALA A 59 -28.21 8.53 -3.90
N ILE A 60 -28.34 8.73 -2.58
CA ILE A 60 -27.20 8.71 -1.65
C ILE A 60 -26.51 7.35 -1.64
N ALA A 61 -27.29 6.26 -1.59
CA ALA A 61 -26.76 4.90 -1.58
C ALA A 61 -25.98 4.56 -2.87
N ASN A 62 -26.47 5.02 -4.02
CA ASN A 62 -25.77 4.85 -5.29
C ASN A 62 -24.47 5.66 -5.35
N GLU A 63 -24.47 6.90 -4.86
CA GLU A 63 -23.24 7.70 -4.82
C GLU A 63 -22.20 7.11 -3.86
N MET A 64 -22.64 6.58 -2.71
CA MET A 64 -21.77 5.88 -1.77
C MET A 64 -21.16 4.59 -2.37
N ARG A 65 -21.91 3.84 -3.19
CA ARG A 65 -21.37 2.71 -3.97
C ARG A 65 -20.32 3.17 -4.98
N ARG A 66 -20.57 4.28 -5.69
CA ARG A 66 -19.62 4.83 -6.64
C ARG A 66 -18.32 5.25 -5.96
N LEU A 67 -18.41 5.99 -4.85
CA LEU A 67 -17.25 6.40 -4.05
C LEU A 67 -16.47 5.21 -3.51
N THR A 68 -17.15 4.21 -2.93
CA THR A 68 -16.47 2.99 -2.44
C THR A 68 -15.85 2.17 -3.56
N SER A 69 -16.37 2.21 -4.79
CA SER A 69 -15.71 1.61 -5.96
C SER A 69 -14.45 2.38 -6.36
N SER A 70 -14.48 3.70 -6.34
CA SER A 70 -13.30 4.53 -6.62
C SER A 70 -12.20 4.34 -5.58
N ILE A 71 -12.57 4.21 -4.30
CA ILE A 71 -11.62 3.87 -3.23
C ILE A 71 -10.98 2.51 -3.49
N GLU A 72 -11.74 1.52 -3.96
CA GLU A 72 -11.19 0.18 -4.27
C GLU A 72 -10.07 0.23 -5.30
N ILE A 73 -10.32 0.96 -6.39
CA ILE A 73 -9.38 1.13 -7.49
C ILE A 73 -8.11 1.83 -6.98
N ALA A 74 -8.28 2.94 -6.24
CA ALA A 74 -7.15 3.66 -5.67
C ALA A 74 -6.33 2.77 -4.70
N ASN A 75 -7.02 1.97 -3.87
CA ASN A 75 -6.40 1.07 -2.91
C ASN A 75 -5.62 -0.07 -3.61
N SER A 76 -6.12 -0.57 -4.74
CA SER A 76 -5.41 -1.53 -5.59
C SER A 76 -4.18 -0.91 -6.26
N ASN A 77 -4.27 0.32 -6.77
CA ASN A 77 -3.12 1.02 -7.34
C ASN A 77 -2.00 1.23 -6.30
N VAL A 78 -2.37 1.56 -5.05
CA VAL A 78 -1.42 1.65 -3.94
C VAL A 78 -0.76 0.29 -3.67
N ALA A 79 -1.50 -0.82 -3.74
CA ALA A 79 -0.94 -2.16 -3.60
C ALA A 79 0.13 -2.42 -4.67
N GLU A 80 -0.18 -2.15 -5.94
CA GLU A 80 0.74 -2.34 -7.07
C GLU A 80 2.04 -1.56 -6.88
N LEU A 81 1.95 -0.27 -6.51
CA LEU A 81 3.12 0.56 -6.23
C LEU A 81 3.95 0.00 -5.07
N THR A 82 3.29 -0.48 -4.02
CA THR A 82 3.93 -0.99 -2.80
C THR A 82 4.58 -2.36 -3.02
N MET A 83 4.05 -3.20 -3.92
CA MET A 83 4.61 -4.52 -4.25
C MET A 83 5.99 -4.46 -4.94
N SER A 84 6.31 -3.34 -5.60
CA SER A 84 7.61 -3.16 -6.26
C SER A 84 8.75 -2.86 -5.28
N LEU A 85 8.44 -2.26 -4.12
CA LEU A 85 9.43 -1.81 -3.15
C LEU A 85 10.31 -2.94 -2.59
N PRO A 86 9.75 -4.09 -2.16
CA PRO A 86 10.55 -5.22 -1.69
C PRO A 86 11.55 -5.75 -2.72
N ALA A 87 11.15 -5.78 -3.99
CA ALA A 87 12.04 -6.23 -5.08
C ALA A 87 13.20 -5.25 -5.29
N ILE A 88 12.91 -3.94 -5.29
CA ILE A 88 13.94 -2.88 -5.40
C ILE A 88 14.90 -2.94 -4.21
N ALA A 89 14.36 -3.06 -2.99
CA ALA A 89 15.13 -3.20 -1.75
C ALA A 89 16.05 -4.42 -1.76
N ALA A 90 15.54 -5.59 -2.19
CA ALA A 90 16.33 -6.81 -2.29
C ALA A 90 17.47 -6.69 -3.32
N ASN A 91 17.21 -6.07 -4.47
CA ASN A 91 18.25 -5.82 -5.48
C ASN A 91 19.32 -4.85 -4.95
N ARG A 92 18.92 -3.79 -4.24
CA ARG A 92 19.87 -2.85 -3.62
C ARG A 92 20.73 -3.51 -2.55
N CYS A 93 20.15 -4.37 -1.72
CA CYS A 93 20.91 -5.10 -0.69
C CYS A 93 21.95 -6.04 -1.32
N LYS A 94 21.60 -6.74 -2.41
CA LYS A 94 22.55 -7.58 -3.16
C LYS A 94 23.69 -6.78 -3.78
N SER A 95 23.40 -5.61 -4.38
CA SER A 95 24.45 -4.76 -4.97
C SER A 95 25.40 -4.22 -3.90
N LEU A 96 24.87 -3.79 -2.74
CA LEU A 96 25.67 -3.34 -1.60
C LEU A 96 26.60 -4.43 -1.06
N GLN A 97 26.13 -5.67 -0.97
CA GLN A 97 26.96 -6.81 -0.57
C GLN A 97 28.08 -7.10 -1.57
N ALA A 98 27.80 -6.98 -2.87
CA ALA A 98 28.80 -7.17 -3.92
C ALA A 98 29.88 -6.07 -3.87
N GLU A 99 29.47 -4.81 -3.71
CA GLU A 99 30.37 -3.67 -3.52
C GLU A 99 31.27 -3.84 -2.29
N GLY A 100 30.71 -4.31 -1.17
CA GLY A 100 31.47 -4.63 0.05
C GLY A 100 32.55 -5.70 -0.19
N LYS A 101 32.19 -6.81 -0.84
CA LYS A 101 33.12 -7.91 -1.15
C LYS A 101 34.25 -7.50 -2.09
N LEU A 102 33.94 -6.74 -3.16
CA LEU A 102 34.95 -6.23 -4.11
C LEU A 102 35.94 -5.28 -3.43
N ARG A 103 35.48 -4.50 -2.47
CA ARG A 103 36.34 -3.60 -1.69
C ARG A 103 37.29 -4.36 -0.77
N GLN A 104 36.79 -5.40 -0.10
CA GLN A 104 37.63 -6.28 0.74
C GLN A 104 38.69 -7.00 -0.09
N PHE A 105 38.31 -7.49 -1.28
CA PHE A 105 39.22 -8.14 -2.21
C PHE A 105 40.31 -7.20 -2.75
N SER A 106 39.95 -5.96 -3.12
CA SER A 106 40.92 -4.96 -3.61
C SER A 106 41.85 -4.42 -2.52
N LEU A 107 41.45 -4.46 -1.25
CA LEU A 107 42.33 -4.17 -0.12
C LEU A 107 43.31 -5.32 0.17
N GLN A 108 42.92 -6.58 -0.06
CA GLN A 108 43.79 -7.75 0.15
C GLN A 108 44.87 -7.94 -0.93
N HIS A 109 44.73 -7.32 -2.10
CA HIS A 109 45.66 -7.46 -3.23
C HIS A 109 46.40 -6.15 -3.56
N ARG A 110 46.39 -5.19 -2.61
CA ARG A 110 47.23 -3.99 -2.64
C ARG A 110 48.57 -4.31 -1.97
N ASP A 111 49.38 -5.13 -2.63
CA ASP A 111 50.83 -5.26 -2.39
C ASP A 111 51.56 -5.07 -3.72
#